data_AF-A0A0H2RHG2-F1
#
_entry.id   AF-A0A0H2RHG2-F1
#
_cell.length_a   1.000
_cell.length_b   1.000
_cell.length_c   1.000
_cell.angle_alpha   90.00
_cell.angle_beta   90.00
_cell.angle_gamma   90.00
#
_symmetry.space_group_name_H-M   'P 1'
#
loop_
_entity.id
_entity.type
_entity.pdbx_description
1 polymer ?
#
loop_
_entity_poly.entity_id
_entity_poly.type
_entity_poly.pdbx_seq_one_letter_code
_entity_poly.pdbx_strand_id
1 'polypeptide(L)'
;MFENWEREIADTGRPETPPSGEIALEDETPAPQFHDPTGLGMWIFHEKIARIRRYYNLVIKIESHYLGTVSGLREGRVLADPNAPSHPLPLSSPLPKVLVRYTSKRGTVEVEPMNVGCLGLTSRLQEKATHVVMRGEYVGLLVMHLKSDGFMARVVQLGMPNKCGFYIEKKALCVVERATASCVFFFFF
;
A
#
# COMPACT_ATOMS: atom_id res chain seq x y z
N MET A 1 -10.10 69.26 -55.83
CA MET A 1 -11.16 68.28 -55.57
C MET A 1 -10.46 66.96 -55.37
N PHE A 2 -10.51 66.42 -54.16
CA PHE A 2 -9.83 65.21 -53.74
C PHE A 2 -10.77 64.02 -53.97
N GLU A 3 -10.43 63.13 -54.89
CA GLU A 3 -11.15 61.88 -55.10
C GLU A 3 -10.16 60.71 -55.15
N ASN A 4 -10.41 59.75 -54.24
CA ASN A 4 -10.06 58.33 -54.31
C ASN A 4 -8.57 57.93 -54.38
N TRP A 5 -7.94 57.83 -53.20
CA TRP A 5 -6.63 57.19 -52.99
C TRP A 5 -6.71 55.80 -52.32
N GLU A 6 -7.88 55.16 -52.26
CA GLU A 6 -8.04 53.85 -51.58
C GLU A 6 -8.38 52.71 -52.55
N ARG A 7 -7.58 52.57 -53.61
CA ARG A 7 -7.46 51.33 -54.39
C ARG A 7 -5.98 50.99 -54.48
N GLU A 8 -5.64 49.72 -54.25
CA GLU A 8 -4.30 49.20 -53.89
C GLU A 8 -3.99 49.50 -52.43
N ILE A 9 -4.12 48.58 -51.49
CA ILE A 9 -3.24 47.41 -51.30
C ILE A 9 -4.01 46.38 -50.46
N ALA A 10 -4.43 45.26 -51.06
CA ALA A 10 -4.76 44.03 -50.32
C ALA A 10 -4.83 42.84 -51.29
N ASP A 11 -3.86 42.73 -52.20
CA ASP A 11 -3.67 41.53 -53.01
C ASP A 11 -2.21 41.08 -52.87
N THR A 12 -1.92 40.53 -51.69
CA THR A 12 -0.70 39.76 -51.44
C THR A 12 -1.09 38.46 -50.75
N GLY A 13 -0.86 37.38 -51.48
CA GLY A 13 -1.26 36.00 -51.20
C GLY A 13 -1.18 35.61 -49.72
N ARG A 14 -2.34 35.23 -49.18
CA ARG A 14 -2.41 34.40 -47.99
C ARG A 14 -2.13 32.96 -48.43
N PRO A 15 -1.08 32.28 -47.93
CA PRO A 15 -0.93 30.86 -48.18
C PRO A 15 -2.13 30.12 -47.60
N GLU A 16 -2.71 29.23 -48.40
CA GLU A 16 -3.76 28.30 -47.97
C GLU A 16 -3.27 27.56 -46.73
N THR A 17 -4.06 27.64 -45.65
CA THR A 17 -3.82 26.84 -44.46
C THR A 17 -3.97 25.38 -44.88
N PRO A 18 -2.98 24.49 -44.63
CA PRO A 18 -3.16 23.09 -44.98
C PRO A 18 -4.43 22.58 -44.28
N PRO A 19 -5.24 21.73 -44.94
CA PRO A 19 -6.41 21.16 -44.31
C PRO A 19 -5.96 20.51 -43.01
N SER A 20 -6.73 20.72 -41.94
CA SER A 20 -6.51 20.10 -40.63
C SER A 20 -6.49 18.58 -40.80
N GLY A 21 -5.32 18.07 -41.15
CA GLY A 21 -5.02 16.67 -41.29
C GLY A 21 -5.16 16.06 -39.92
N GLU A 22 -6.08 15.11 -39.84
CA GLU A 22 -6.10 14.02 -38.88
C GLU A 22 -5.88 14.49 -37.45
N ILE A 23 -7.00 14.70 -36.75
CA ILE A 23 -7.09 14.54 -35.30
C ILE A 23 -6.18 13.36 -34.95
N ALA A 24 -5.04 13.67 -34.33
CA ALA A 24 -4.19 12.68 -33.73
C ALA A 24 -5.14 11.83 -32.90
N LEU A 25 -5.28 10.55 -33.27
CA LEU A 25 -5.88 9.55 -32.40
C LEU A 25 -5.26 9.81 -31.04
N GLU A 26 -6.04 10.41 -30.14
CA GLU A 26 -5.68 10.48 -28.75
C GLU A 26 -5.36 9.03 -28.41
N ASP A 27 -4.10 8.80 -28.05
CA ASP A 27 -3.61 7.53 -27.55
C ASP A 27 -4.42 7.30 -26.27
N GLU A 28 -5.63 6.76 -26.43
CA GLU A 28 -6.58 6.44 -25.38
C GLU A 28 -5.90 5.34 -24.57
N THR A 29 -5.04 5.77 -23.65
CA THR A 29 -4.49 4.89 -22.64
C THR A 29 -5.68 4.20 -22.00
N PRO A 30 -5.80 2.86 -22.13
CA PRO A 30 -6.98 2.17 -21.65
C PRO A 30 -7.12 2.48 -20.16
N ALA A 31 -8.33 2.88 -19.77
CA ALA A 31 -8.61 3.23 -18.37
C ALA A 31 -8.08 2.12 -17.45
N PRO A 32 -7.43 2.48 -16.32
CA PRO A 32 -6.84 1.48 -15.44
C PRO A 32 -7.92 0.49 -15.02
N GLN A 33 -7.59 -0.80 -15.10
CA GLN A 33 -8.50 -1.90 -14.72
C GLN A 33 -8.23 -2.40 -13.29
N PHE A 34 -7.06 -2.07 -12.74
CA PHE A 34 -6.56 -2.56 -11.47
C PHE A 34 -6.11 -1.41 -10.56
N HIS A 35 -6.17 -1.65 -9.25
CA HIS A 35 -5.59 -0.75 -8.27
C HIS A 35 -4.07 -0.68 -8.43
N ASP A 36 -3.52 0.53 -8.31
CA ASP A 36 -2.08 0.77 -8.31
C ASP A 36 -1.40 0.06 -7.11
N PRO A 37 -0.46 -0.86 -7.33
CA PRO A 37 0.29 -1.52 -6.26
C PRO A 37 1.13 -0.60 -5.40
N THR A 38 1.47 0.60 -5.88
CA THR A 38 2.28 1.59 -5.16
C THR A 38 1.46 2.52 -4.27
N GLY A 39 0.12 2.44 -4.35
CA GLY A 39 -0.79 3.24 -3.53
C GLY A 39 -0.62 3.02 -2.02
N LEU A 40 -1.14 3.96 -1.23
CA LEU A 40 -1.08 3.90 0.23
C LEU A 40 -1.71 2.60 0.77
N GLY A 41 -0.99 1.88 1.63
CA GLY A 41 -1.46 0.62 2.21
C GLY A 41 -1.42 -0.59 1.26
N MET A 42 -1.22 -0.39 -0.05
CA MET A 42 -1.32 -1.45 -1.07
C MET A 42 -0.20 -2.49 -0.97
N TRP A 43 0.88 -2.17 -0.25
CA TRP A 43 1.94 -3.11 0.13
C TRP A 43 1.42 -4.38 0.80
N ILE A 44 0.24 -4.34 1.44
CA ILE A 44 -0.34 -5.48 2.14
C ILE A 44 -0.87 -6.58 1.20
N PHE A 45 -1.06 -6.24 -0.07
CA PHE A 45 -1.47 -7.14 -1.14
C PHE A 45 -0.30 -7.56 -2.05
N HIS A 46 0.92 -7.16 -1.72
CA HIS A 46 2.10 -7.70 -2.39
C HIS A 46 2.09 -9.22 -2.24
N GLU A 47 2.31 -9.98 -3.33
CA GLU A 47 2.15 -11.44 -3.37
C GLU A 47 2.85 -12.15 -2.20
N LYS A 48 4.12 -11.82 -1.97
CA LYS A 48 4.90 -12.41 -0.86
C LYS A 48 4.34 -12.05 0.53
N ILE A 49 3.76 -10.86 0.72
CA ILE A 49 3.12 -10.45 1.97
C ILE A 49 1.77 -11.15 2.15
N ALA A 50 0.98 -11.28 1.08
CA ALA A 50 -0.28 -12.02 1.10
C ALA A 50 -0.06 -13.49 1.51
N ARG A 51 1.02 -14.13 1.06
CA ARG A 51 1.40 -15.48 1.51
C ARG A 51 1.69 -15.55 3.01
N ILE A 52 2.35 -14.55 3.57
CA ILE A 52 2.61 -14.47 5.03
C ILE A 52 1.29 -14.26 5.80
N ARG A 53 0.40 -13.41 5.29
CA ARG A 53 -0.91 -13.13 5.88
C ARG A 53 -1.82 -14.34 6.01
N ARG A 54 -1.54 -15.46 5.34
CA ARG A 54 -2.30 -16.70 5.55
C ARG A 54 -2.08 -17.31 6.93
N TYR A 55 -0.97 -16.98 7.59
CA TYR A 55 -0.54 -17.65 8.83
C TYR A 55 -0.25 -16.68 9.98
N TYR A 56 -0.02 -15.41 9.67
CA TYR A 56 0.42 -14.41 10.63
C TYR A 56 -0.48 -13.19 10.63
N ASN A 57 -0.76 -12.69 11.83
CA ASN A 57 -1.29 -11.36 12.02
C ASN A 57 -0.16 -10.35 11.83
N LEU A 58 -0.44 -9.24 11.12
CA LEU A 58 0.51 -8.14 10.97
C LEU A 58 0.21 -7.06 12.02
N VAL A 59 1.20 -6.66 12.79
CA VAL A 59 1.05 -5.55 13.75
C VAL A 59 1.28 -4.23 13.01
N ILE A 60 0.23 -3.42 12.92
CA ILE A 60 0.19 -2.18 12.13
C ILE A 60 -0.18 -0.99 13.01
N LYS A 61 0.04 0.21 12.49
CA LYS A 61 -0.48 1.45 13.07
C LYS A 61 -1.76 1.84 12.33
N ILE A 62 -2.80 2.20 13.08
CA ILE A 62 -4.01 2.80 12.51
C ILE A 62 -3.77 4.32 12.42
N GLU A 63 -3.57 4.82 11.21
CA GLU A 63 -3.22 6.22 10.96
C GLU A 63 -4.44 7.13 10.96
N SER A 64 -5.54 6.67 10.36
CA SER A 64 -6.79 7.40 10.29
C SER A 64 -7.99 6.47 10.52
N HIS A 65 -9.01 6.98 11.18
CA HIS A 65 -10.23 6.26 11.49
C HIS A 65 -11.39 7.26 11.70
N TYR A 66 -12.62 6.87 11.35
CA TYR A 66 -13.79 7.75 11.49
C TYR A 66 -14.07 8.10 12.96
N LEU A 67 -13.80 7.16 13.87
CA LEU A 67 -13.73 7.44 15.31
C LEU A 67 -12.36 8.03 15.64
N GLY A 68 -12.32 9.31 15.99
CA GLY A 68 -11.11 9.99 16.49
C GLY A 68 -10.50 9.34 17.74
N THR A 69 -11.28 8.50 18.44
CA THR A 69 -10.82 7.66 19.56
C THR A 69 -10.12 6.37 19.14
N VAL A 70 -9.93 6.14 17.84
CA VAL A 70 -9.16 5.01 17.27
C VAL A 70 -8.02 5.58 16.41
N SER A 71 -8.26 6.72 15.76
CA SER A 71 -7.21 7.51 15.10
C SER A 71 -6.08 7.86 16.06
N GLY A 72 -4.84 7.57 15.65
CA GLY A 72 -3.64 7.86 16.44
C GLY A 72 -3.43 6.95 17.65
N LEU A 73 -4.28 5.93 17.86
CA LEU A 73 -4.11 4.95 18.93
C LEU A 73 -3.37 3.68 18.48
N ARG A 74 -2.35 3.34 19.28
CA ARG A 74 -2.01 2.01 19.80
C ARG A 74 -2.40 0.83 18.89
N GLU A 75 -1.66 0.64 17.82
CA GLU A 75 -1.39 -0.65 17.16
C GLU A 75 -2.57 -1.62 16.94
N GLY A 76 -3.02 -1.74 15.68
CA GLY A 76 -3.95 -2.77 15.25
C GLY A 76 -3.23 -4.06 14.82
N ARG A 77 -4.00 -5.15 14.71
CA ARG A 77 -3.56 -6.40 14.09
C ARG A 77 -4.38 -6.63 12.84
N VAL A 78 -3.75 -6.60 11.67
CA VAL A 78 -4.40 -7.17 10.47
C VAL A 78 -4.45 -8.66 10.69
N LEU A 79 -5.65 -9.21 10.71
CA LEU A 79 -5.87 -10.63 10.98
C LEU A 79 -5.36 -11.48 9.83
N ALA A 80 -4.86 -12.66 10.18
CA ALA A 80 -4.52 -13.67 9.20
C ALA A 80 -5.75 -14.10 8.40
N ASP A 81 -5.58 -14.25 7.09
CA ASP A 81 -6.63 -14.60 6.15
C ASP A 81 -6.13 -15.74 5.26
N PRO A 82 -6.69 -16.97 5.38
CA PRO A 82 -6.31 -18.11 4.55
C PRO A 82 -6.42 -17.82 3.04
N ASN A 83 -7.33 -16.93 2.66
CA ASN A 83 -7.60 -16.50 1.29
C ASN A 83 -7.10 -15.07 1.04
N ALA A 84 -6.07 -14.62 1.75
CA ALA A 84 -5.51 -13.28 1.64
C ALA A 84 -5.30 -12.88 0.17
N PRO A 85 -6.00 -11.83 -0.31
CA PRO A 85 -5.89 -11.42 -1.71
C PRO A 85 -4.51 -10.84 -1.99
N SER A 86 -4.08 -10.97 -3.24
CA SER A 86 -2.83 -10.38 -3.74
C SER A 86 -3.09 -9.61 -5.02
N HIS A 87 -2.17 -8.70 -5.35
CA HIS A 87 -2.18 -8.04 -6.64
C HIS A 87 -2.11 -9.03 -7.81
N PRO A 88 -2.73 -8.71 -8.96
CA PRO A 88 -3.48 -7.47 -9.24
C PRO A 88 -4.91 -7.48 -8.64
N LEU A 89 -5.38 -6.33 -8.14
CA LEU A 89 -6.73 -6.17 -7.57
C LEU A 89 -7.65 -5.37 -8.51
N PRO A 90 -8.82 -5.89 -8.91
CA PRO A 90 -9.69 -5.21 -9.87
C PRO A 90 -10.38 -3.98 -9.27
N LEU A 91 -10.47 -2.90 -10.05
CA LEU A 91 -11.16 -1.65 -9.66
C LEU A 91 -12.68 -1.78 -9.57
N SER A 92 -13.24 -2.88 -10.09
CA SER A 92 -14.66 -3.22 -9.91
C SER A 92 -15.01 -3.49 -8.44
N SER A 93 -14.02 -3.74 -7.59
CA SER A 93 -14.21 -3.91 -6.15
C SER A 93 -14.07 -2.56 -5.41
N PRO A 94 -14.86 -2.31 -4.35
CA PRO A 94 -14.68 -1.13 -3.52
C PRO A 94 -13.27 -1.12 -2.89
N LEU A 95 -12.81 0.06 -2.44
CA LEU A 95 -11.47 0.26 -1.88
C LEU A 95 -11.03 -0.93 -1.00
N PRO A 96 -9.88 -1.56 -1.29
CA PRO A 96 -9.50 -2.80 -0.63
C PRO A 96 -9.47 -2.67 0.89
N LYS A 97 -10.17 -3.58 1.57
CA LYS A 97 -10.25 -3.63 3.04
C LYS A 97 -9.60 -4.88 3.59
N VAL A 98 -9.17 -4.80 4.84
CA VAL A 98 -8.69 -5.94 5.61
C VAL A 98 -9.33 -5.93 7.00
N LEU A 99 -9.51 -7.11 7.62
CA LEU A 99 -9.99 -7.19 8.99
C LEU A 99 -8.88 -6.79 9.96
N VAL A 100 -9.16 -5.78 10.78
CA VAL A 100 -8.24 -5.27 11.78
C VAL A 100 -8.84 -5.48 13.17
N ARG A 101 -8.07 -6.15 14.05
CA ARG A 101 -8.37 -6.27 15.48
C ARG A 101 -7.60 -5.23 16.27
N TYR A 102 -8.28 -4.48 17.13
CA TYR A 102 -7.65 -3.49 18.00
C TYR A 102 -8.40 -3.39 19.33
N THR A 103 -7.80 -2.68 20.30
CA THR A 103 -8.43 -2.42 21.60
C THR A 103 -8.83 -0.95 21.66
N SER A 104 -10.11 -0.67 21.82
CA SER A 104 -10.62 0.70 21.94
C SER A 104 -10.18 1.35 23.26
N LYS A 105 -10.34 2.67 23.39
CA LYS A 105 -10.02 3.39 24.64
C LYS A 105 -10.75 2.84 25.87
N ARG A 106 -11.90 2.18 25.66
CA ARG A 106 -12.72 1.57 26.72
C ARG A 106 -12.20 0.18 27.14
N GLY A 107 -11.13 -0.31 26.52
CA GLY A 107 -10.57 -1.64 26.79
C GLY A 107 -11.27 -2.77 26.04
N THR A 108 -12.28 -2.46 25.23
CA THR A 108 -13.00 -3.45 24.43
C THR A 108 -12.17 -3.86 23.21
N VAL A 109 -12.09 -5.16 22.96
CA VAL A 109 -11.47 -5.69 21.73
C VAL A 109 -12.50 -5.66 20.62
N GLU A 110 -12.17 -4.96 19.54
CA GLU A 110 -13.03 -4.76 18.38
C GLU A 110 -12.33 -5.34 17.13
N VAL A 111 -13.13 -5.84 16.20
CA VAL A 111 -12.68 -6.33 14.90
C VAL A 111 -13.53 -5.68 13.82
N GLU A 112 -12.90 -4.97 12.89
CA GLU A 112 -13.62 -4.27 11.84
C GLU A 112 -12.89 -4.34 10.48
N PRO A 113 -13.62 -4.26 9.36
CA PRO A 113 -13.02 -4.10 8.04
C PRO A 113 -12.53 -2.66 7.85
N MET A 114 -11.21 -2.49 7.75
CA MET A 114 -10.56 -1.18 7.59
C MET A 114 -9.96 -1.03 6.20
N ASN A 115 -10.08 0.18 5.63
CA ASN A 115 -9.41 0.52 4.38
C ASN A 115 -7.89 0.50 4.58
N VAL A 116 -7.16 -0.13 3.66
CA VAL A 116 -5.70 -0.22 3.76
C VAL A 116 -4.99 1.14 3.71
N GLY A 117 -5.59 2.15 3.07
CA GLY A 117 -5.06 3.51 3.05
C GLY A 117 -5.05 4.21 4.42
N CYS A 118 -5.75 3.64 5.40
CA CYS A 118 -5.75 4.09 6.79
C CYS A 118 -4.68 3.40 7.65
N LEU A 119 -3.90 2.47 7.07
CA LEU A 119 -2.95 1.62 7.78
C LEU A 119 -1.51 2.01 7.45
N GLY A 120 -0.69 2.10 8.48
CA GLY A 120 0.74 2.35 8.39
C GLY A 120 1.54 1.22 9.06
N LEU A 121 2.84 1.15 8.73
CA LEU A 121 3.75 0.29 9.48
C LEU A 121 3.98 0.88 10.88
N THR A 122 3.97 0.04 11.92
CA THR A 122 4.33 0.49 13.26
C THR A 122 5.80 0.87 13.33
N SER A 123 6.12 1.94 14.07
CA SER A 123 7.50 2.29 14.40
C SER A 123 8.06 1.45 15.56
N ARG A 124 7.20 0.69 16.24
CA ARG A 124 7.58 -0.14 17.38
C ARG A 124 8.04 -1.51 16.89
N LEU A 125 9.34 -1.63 16.71
CA LEU A 125 9.97 -2.93 16.53
C LEU A 125 10.24 -3.56 17.90
N GLN A 126 10.18 -4.88 17.95
CA GLN A 126 10.47 -5.65 19.17
C GLN A 126 11.76 -6.44 18.95
N GLU A 127 12.77 -6.26 19.81
CA GLU A 127 13.96 -7.12 19.73
C GLU A 127 13.59 -8.57 20.03
N LYS A 128 14.26 -9.51 19.36
CA LYS A 128 14.01 -10.97 19.42
C LYS A 128 12.63 -11.43 18.93
N ALA A 129 11.80 -10.51 18.44
CA ALA A 129 10.52 -10.86 17.81
C ALA A 129 10.69 -11.19 16.31
N THR A 130 9.71 -11.92 15.78
CA THR A 130 9.63 -12.21 14.34
C THR A 130 9.02 -11.03 13.61
N HIS A 131 9.64 -10.67 12.50
CA HIS A 131 9.17 -9.62 11.61
C HIS A 131 9.08 -10.17 10.19
N VAL A 132 8.25 -9.55 9.37
CA VAL A 132 8.29 -9.69 7.93
C VAL A 132 8.89 -8.43 7.31
N VAL A 133 9.68 -8.60 6.26
CA VAL A 133 10.18 -7.47 5.46
C VAL A 133 9.08 -7.01 4.50
N MET A 134 8.72 -5.74 4.54
CA MET A 134 7.57 -5.16 3.83
C MET A 134 7.93 -4.54 2.49
N ARG A 135 9.21 -4.21 2.25
CA ARG A 135 9.68 -3.50 1.06
C ARG A 135 11.14 -3.81 0.77
N GLY A 136 11.55 -3.55 -0.48
CA GLY A 136 12.92 -3.80 -0.97
C GLY A 136 13.12 -5.24 -1.43
N GLU A 137 14.38 -5.60 -1.69
CA GLU A 137 14.78 -6.90 -2.26
C GLU A 137 14.31 -8.11 -1.43
N TYR A 138 14.33 -7.96 -0.11
CA TYR A 138 13.98 -9.02 0.84
C TYR A 138 12.48 -9.09 1.18
N VAL A 139 11.60 -8.40 0.45
CA VAL A 139 10.15 -8.36 0.74
C VAL A 139 9.56 -9.77 0.90
N GLY A 140 8.75 -9.96 1.94
CA GLY A 140 8.13 -11.22 2.33
C GLY A 140 9.02 -12.18 3.12
N LEU A 141 10.29 -11.84 3.36
CA LEU A 141 11.18 -12.66 4.18
C LEU A 141 10.80 -12.55 5.66
N LEU A 142 10.66 -13.68 6.35
CA LEU A 142 10.53 -13.73 7.80
C LEU A 142 11.91 -13.67 8.45
N VAL A 143 12.08 -12.72 9.36
CA VAL A 143 13.35 -12.44 10.03
C VAL A 143 13.17 -12.29 11.53
N MET A 144 14.19 -12.64 12.30
CA MET A 144 14.29 -12.32 13.72
C MET A 144 15.13 -11.05 13.89
N HIS A 145 14.58 -10.07 14.62
CA HIS A 145 15.29 -8.82 14.92
C HIS A 145 16.29 -9.05 16.05
N LEU A 146 17.58 -8.91 15.78
CA LEU A 146 18.64 -9.18 16.76
C LEU A 146 18.97 -7.95 17.59
N LYS A 147 19.18 -6.80 16.92
CA LYS A 147 19.46 -5.52 17.57
C LYS A 147 19.15 -4.36 16.65
N SER A 148 18.90 -3.21 17.25
CA SER A 148 18.72 -1.93 16.57
C SER A 148 20.01 -1.10 16.53
N ASP A 149 20.28 -0.46 15.39
CA ASP A 149 21.46 0.40 15.18
C ASP A 149 21.05 1.65 14.36
N GLY A 150 20.77 2.77 15.05
CA GLY A 150 20.26 3.99 14.42
C GLY A 150 18.96 3.75 13.65
N PHE A 151 18.97 3.97 12.32
CA PHE A 151 17.84 3.73 11.42
C PHE A 151 17.78 2.31 10.85
N MET A 152 18.80 1.50 11.14
CA MET A 152 18.94 0.12 10.67
C MET A 152 18.64 -0.87 11.80
N ALA A 153 18.26 -2.07 11.42
CA ALA A 153 18.11 -3.22 12.29
C ALA A 153 19.03 -4.32 11.76
N ARG A 154 19.78 -4.96 12.66
CA ARG A 154 20.45 -6.23 12.35
C ARG A 154 19.42 -7.34 12.52
N VAL A 155 19.17 -8.06 11.45
CA VAL A 155 18.18 -9.14 11.39
C VAL A 155 18.83 -10.42 10.90
N VAL A 156 18.20 -11.55 11.16
CA VAL A 156 18.60 -12.85 10.59
C VAL A 156 17.35 -13.55 10.08
N GLN A 157 17.44 -14.20 8.93
CA GLN A 157 16.32 -15.00 8.43
C GLN A 157 15.92 -16.07 9.46
N LEU A 158 14.61 -16.26 9.63
CA LEU A 158 14.09 -17.22 10.59
C LEU A 158 14.63 -18.63 10.29
N GLY A 159 15.18 -19.30 11.31
CA GLY A 159 15.82 -20.62 11.19
C GLY A 159 17.30 -20.59 10.81
N MET A 160 17.86 -19.44 10.46
CA MET A 160 19.28 -19.31 10.13
C MET A 160 20.14 -18.95 11.37
N PRO A 161 21.42 -19.34 11.41
CA PRO A 161 22.33 -18.94 12.47
C PRO A 161 22.59 -17.42 12.51
N ASN A 162 22.76 -16.84 13.69
CA ASN A 162 22.99 -15.39 13.87
C ASN A 162 24.18 -14.82 13.07
N LYS A 163 25.18 -15.64 12.73
CA LYS A 163 26.32 -15.25 11.88
C LYS A 163 25.91 -14.85 10.46
N CYS A 164 24.76 -15.34 9.98
CA CYS A 164 24.18 -15.00 8.68
C CYS A 164 23.31 -13.72 8.71
N GLY A 165 23.37 -12.96 9.81
CA GLY A 165 22.57 -11.75 9.94
C GLY A 165 23.04 -10.63 9.02
N PHE A 166 22.09 -9.84 8.54
CA PHE A 166 22.29 -8.69 7.66
C PHE A 166 21.60 -7.45 8.22
N TYR A 167 21.86 -6.29 7.63
CA TYR A 167 21.25 -5.02 8.04
C TYR A 167 20.14 -4.62 7.08
N ILE A 168 19.03 -4.11 7.64
CA ILE A 168 17.90 -3.57 6.88
C ILE A 168 17.33 -2.34 7.57
N GLU A 169 16.71 -1.43 6.82
CA GLU A 169 16.00 -0.30 7.41
C GLU A 169 14.89 -0.74 8.36
N LYS A 170 14.80 -0.11 9.53
CA LYS A 170 13.72 -0.38 10.50
C LYS A 170 12.34 -0.16 9.90
N LYS A 171 12.20 0.86 9.05
CA LYS A 171 10.94 1.22 8.37
C LYS A 171 10.51 0.16 7.33
N ALA A 172 11.37 -0.78 6.97
CA ALA A 172 11.03 -1.90 6.10
C ALA A 172 10.51 -3.11 6.87
N LEU A 173 10.47 -3.09 8.21
CA LEU A 173 10.06 -4.22 9.04
C LEU A 173 8.65 -4.02 9.60
N CYS A 174 7.89 -5.11 9.67
CA CYS A 174 6.62 -5.19 10.38
C CYS A 174 6.65 -6.37 11.34
N VAL A 175 6.29 -6.15 12.60
CA VAL A 175 6.17 -7.22 13.59
C VAL A 175 5.05 -8.17 13.17
N VAL A 176 5.28 -9.48 13.29
CA VAL A 176 4.25 -10.50 13.03
C VAL A 176 3.99 -11.37 14.24
N GLU A 177 2.71 -11.67 14.46
CA GLU A 177 2.24 -12.57 15.51
C GLU A 177 1.62 -13.79 14.84
N ARG A 178 2.00 -15.01 15.24
CA ARG A 178 1.40 -16.23 14.67
C ARG A 178 -0.09 -16.26 14.99
N ALA A 179 -0.93 -16.53 14.01
CA ALA A 179 -2.37 -16.67 14.25
C ALA A 179 -2.61 -17.87 15.17
N THR A 180 -3.28 -17.65 16.30
CA THR A 180 -3.73 -18.72 17.19
C THR A 180 -4.95 -19.39 16.59
N ALA A 181 -5.03 -20.73 16.64
CA ALA A 181 -6.10 -21.54 16.02
C ALA A 181 -7.53 -21.10 16.40
N SER A 182 -7.70 -20.43 17.53
CA SER A 182 -8.97 -19.85 18.00
C SER A 182 -9.55 -18.74 17.10
N CYS A 183 -8.79 -18.21 16.14
CA CYS A 183 -9.27 -17.18 15.21
C CYS A 183 -9.84 -17.71 13.88
N VAL A 184 -9.78 -19.02 13.61
CA VAL A 184 -10.17 -19.59 12.30
C VAL A 184 -11.66 -20.00 12.25
N PHE A 185 -12.40 -19.94 13.36
CA PHE A 185 -13.73 -20.57 13.48
C PHE A 185 -14.95 -19.65 13.54
N PHE A 186 -14.80 -18.34 13.41
CA PHE A 186 -15.97 -17.46 13.35
C PHE A 186 -16.02 -16.78 11.98
N PHE A 187 -17.22 -16.68 11.42
CA PHE A 187 -17.58 -16.09 10.12
C PHE A 187 -17.65 -17.06 8.93
N PHE A 188 -18.51 -18.07 9.07
CA PHE A 188 -19.52 -18.33 8.04
C PHE A 188 -20.88 -17.95 8.65
N PHE A 189 -21.40 -16.76 8.32
CA PHE A 189 -22.82 -16.41 8.36
C PHE A 189 -23.07 -15.33 7.32
#